data_AF-A0A453HJF8-F1
#
_entry.id   AF-A0A453HJF8-F1
#
_cell.length_a   1.000
_cell.length_b   1.000
_cell.length_c   1.000
_cell.angle_alpha   90.00
_cell.angle_beta   90.00
_cell.angle_gamma   90.00
#
_symmetry.space_group_name_H-M   'P 1'
#
loop_
_entity.id
_entity.type
_entity.pdbx_description
1 polymer ?
#
loop_
_entity_poly.entity_id
_entity_poly.type
_entity_poly.pdbx_seq_one_letter_code
_entity_poly.pdbx_strand_id
1 'polypeptide(L)'
;MSVESSEYLSDLLKSRNIPHNVLNARPKYAAREAEIIAQAGRKHAITISTNMAGRGTDIILGGNPKMLAKEIVEDNVLPFLSHDTPDVETEGESTSHKGLSKIKLGPSSLALLAKAAIMAKYVHKSESNEWSFQKAKSAVMESIEMSNTIGLEKLQERVAEVTEMYPLCDAIALAYATVLKDCEIHCFDEGAEVKTLGGLHVIGTSLHESRRIDNQLRGRAGRQGDPGSTRFMVSLQDEMFRKFNLDTEWAVRLISRITDGEDIAIESNAVVKQLLGLQINAEKYYFGIRKNLVEFDEVLEVQRKHIYSLRQVILSGDSESCSEQIFQYMQAVVDEIILGNVDPQKPPKTWDLAKLLDELASLGGNLLTGNKPKYIVNSCSYAVNSSDFEILCRNIQGDPRGRPTIIT
;
A
#
# COMPACT_ATOMS: atom_id res chain seq x y z
N MET A 1 4.76 -18.85 2.64
CA MET A 1 4.64 -19.39 4.01
C MET A 1 3.74 -18.50 4.85
N SER A 2 2.85 -19.11 5.66
CA SER A 2 1.98 -18.40 6.62
C SER A 2 2.75 -17.92 7.85
N VAL A 3 2.13 -17.04 8.65
CA VAL A 3 2.72 -16.52 9.90
C VAL A 3 2.94 -17.65 10.92
N GLU A 4 1.97 -18.55 11.05
CA GLU A 4 2.06 -19.73 11.94
C GLU A 4 3.25 -20.63 11.56
N SER A 5 3.47 -20.87 10.26
CA SER A 5 4.59 -21.67 9.81
C SER A 5 5.94 -20.98 10.04
N SER A 6 6.04 -19.65 9.95
CA SER A 6 7.27 -18.93 10.34
C SER A 6 7.55 -19.02 11.82
N GLU A 7 6.53 -18.91 12.68
CA GLU A 7 6.68 -19.02 14.12
C GLU A 7 7.09 -20.43 14.53
N TYR A 8 6.46 -21.44 13.94
CA TYR A 8 6.85 -22.85 14.13
C TYR A 8 8.31 -23.11 13.73
N LEU A 9 8.74 -22.61 12.56
CA LEU A 9 10.13 -22.73 12.13
C LEU A 9 11.09 -21.97 13.06
N SER A 10 10.68 -20.80 13.54
CA SER A 10 11.43 -20.01 14.50
C SER A 10 11.69 -20.80 15.78
N ASP A 11 10.66 -21.45 16.34
CA ASP A 11 10.80 -22.24 17.56
C ASP A 11 11.69 -23.47 17.36
N LEU A 12 11.61 -24.12 16.20
CA LEU A 12 12.53 -25.20 15.83
C LEU A 12 13.99 -24.73 15.75
N LEU A 13 14.25 -23.51 15.26
CA LEU A 13 15.60 -22.94 15.23
C LEU A 13 16.07 -22.51 16.64
N LYS A 14 15.18 -21.95 17.46
CA LYS A 14 15.47 -21.62 18.87
C LYS A 14 15.86 -22.88 19.65
N SER A 15 15.15 -23.99 19.45
CA SER A 15 15.46 -25.27 20.10
C SER A 15 16.86 -25.80 19.76
N ARG A 16 17.40 -25.42 18.60
CA ARG A 16 18.75 -25.77 18.14
C ARG A 16 19.79 -24.68 18.42
N ASN A 17 19.41 -23.63 19.14
CA ASN A 17 20.26 -22.47 19.46
C ASN A 17 20.83 -21.77 18.19
N ILE A 18 20.03 -21.73 17.13
CA ILE A 18 20.39 -21.06 15.87
C ILE A 18 19.81 -19.64 15.89
N PRO A 19 20.64 -18.59 15.90
CA PRO A 19 20.14 -17.22 15.87
C PRO A 19 19.50 -16.90 14.52
N HIS A 20 18.33 -16.28 14.54
CA HIS A 20 17.58 -15.94 13.35
C HIS A 20 16.62 -14.78 13.62
N ASN A 21 16.18 -14.12 12.55
CA ASN A 21 15.16 -13.07 12.58
C ASN A 21 13.89 -13.53 11.86
N VAL A 22 12.72 -13.10 12.34
CA VAL A 22 11.42 -13.43 11.73
C VAL A 22 10.74 -12.16 11.25
N LEU A 23 10.21 -12.17 10.02
CA LEU A 23 9.56 -11.04 9.38
C LEU A 23 8.15 -11.43 8.89
N ASN A 24 7.14 -10.72 9.41
CA ASN A 24 5.73 -11.07 9.29
C ASN A 24 4.92 -10.12 8.38
N ALA A 25 5.59 -9.20 7.67
CA ALA A 25 4.99 -8.24 6.73
C ALA A 25 3.93 -7.32 7.39
N ARG A 26 4.06 -7.01 8.68
CA ARG A 26 3.13 -6.11 9.38
C ARG A 26 3.45 -4.65 8.98
N PRO A 27 2.48 -3.86 8.45
CA PRO A 27 2.75 -2.50 7.96
C PRO A 27 3.42 -1.57 8.98
N LYS A 28 3.05 -1.68 10.27
CA LYS A 28 3.64 -0.92 11.38
C LYS A 28 5.16 -1.12 11.51
N TYR A 29 5.67 -2.28 11.10
CA TYR A 29 7.07 -2.69 11.25
C TYR A 29 7.88 -2.67 9.95
N ALA A 30 7.32 -2.20 8.84
CA ALA A 30 7.97 -2.25 7.53
C ALA A 30 9.38 -1.62 7.51
N ALA A 31 9.59 -0.50 8.21
CA ALA A 31 10.90 0.14 8.32
C ALA A 31 11.93 -0.73 9.05
N ARG A 32 11.52 -1.37 10.16
CA ARG A 32 12.38 -2.28 10.93
C ARG A 32 12.66 -3.58 10.16
N GLU A 33 11.66 -4.11 9.46
CA GLU A 33 11.85 -5.27 8.59
C GLU A 33 12.85 -4.96 7.46
N ALA A 34 12.81 -3.75 6.90
CA ALA A 34 13.79 -3.29 5.91
C ALA A 34 15.20 -3.22 6.49
N GLU A 35 15.38 -2.71 7.72
CA GLU A 35 16.68 -2.68 8.40
C GLU A 35 17.25 -4.10 8.59
N ILE A 36 16.43 -5.06 9.03
CA ILE A 36 16.83 -6.46 9.18
C ILE A 36 17.22 -7.08 7.83
N ILE A 37 16.43 -6.84 6.79
CA ILE A 37 16.67 -7.39 5.44
C ILE A 37 17.94 -6.81 4.82
N ALA A 38 18.23 -5.54 5.04
CA ALA A 38 19.45 -4.91 4.57
C ALA A 38 20.71 -5.56 5.16
N GLN A 39 20.60 -6.19 6.33
CA GLN A 39 21.67 -6.93 6.99
C GLN A 39 21.62 -8.45 6.77
N ALA A 40 20.62 -8.97 6.04
CA ALA A 40 20.46 -10.40 5.81
C ALA A 40 21.55 -11.05 4.95
N GLY A 41 22.37 -10.24 4.25
CA GLY A 41 23.48 -10.73 3.43
C GLY A 41 24.80 -10.89 4.19
N ARG A 42 24.82 -10.67 5.51
CA ARG A 42 25.99 -10.83 6.37
C ARG A 42 26.27 -12.30 6.69
N LYS A 43 27.49 -12.60 7.11
CA LYS A 43 27.89 -13.97 7.43
C LYS A 43 27.12 -14.49 8.65
N HIS A 44 26.64 -15.73 8.56
CA HIS A 44 25.79 -16.40 9.57
C HIS A 44 24.42 -15.76 9.79
N ALA A 45 24.02 -14.77 8.99
CA ALA A 45 22.68 -14.19 9.06
C ALA A 45 21.64 -15.21 8.59
N ILE A 46 20.61 -15.46 9.40
CA ILE A 46 19.45 -16.26 9.02
C ILE A 46 18.20 -15.42 9.22
N THR A 47 17.43 -15.25 8.14
CA THR A 47 16.21 -14.46 8.13
C THR A 47 15.07 -15.30 7.57
N ILE A 48 14.03 -15.47 8.38
CA ILE A 48 12.77 -16.10 7.99
C ILE A 48 11.83 -14.98 7.56
N SER A 49 11.37 -15.03 6.31
CA SER A 49 10.38 -14.09 5.79
C SER A 49 9.09 -14.81 5.41
N THR A 50 7.98 -14.22 5.83
CA THR A 50 6.66 -14.52 5.27
C THR A 50 6.49 -13.82 3.91
N ASN A 51 5.49 -14.25 3.13
CA ASN A 51 5.31 -13.95 1.70
C ASN A 51 5.88 -12.61 1.18
N MET A 52 5.45 -11.47 1.73
CA MET A 52 5.83 -10.14 1.23
C MET A 52 6.77 -9.36 2.16
N ALA A 53 7.27 -9.98 3.22
CA ALA A 53 8.12 -9.31 4.18
C ALA A 53 9.46 -8.91 3.54
N GLY A 54 9.94 -7.70 3.83
CA GLY A 54 11.19 -7.20 3.24
C GLY A 54 11.13 -6.87 1.74
N ARG A 55 9.95 -6.72 1.16
CA ARG A 55 9.80 -6.29 -0.24
C ARG A 55 10.32 -4.87 -0.43
N GLY A 56 11.09 -4.66 -1.50
CA GLY A 56 11.64 -3.34 -1.85
C GLY A 56 13.02 -3.04 -1.25
N THR A 57 13.50 -3.84 -0.31
CA THR A 57 14.86 -3.71 0.24
C THR A 57 15.81 -4.69 -0.41
N ASP A 58 16.99 -4.21 -0.78
CA ASP A 58 18.03 -5.01 -1.40
C ASP A 58 18.89 -5.73 -0.36
N ILE A 59 19.13 -7.02 -0.58
CA ILE A 59 20.06 -7.83 0.22
C ILE A 59 21.42 -7.76 -0.46
N ILE A 60 22.35 -7.04 0.15
CA ILE A 60 23.73 -6.89 -0.32
C ILE A 60 24.60 -7.87 0.47
N LEU A 61 25.45 -8.64 -0.21
CA LEU A 61 26.40 -9.53 0.46
C LEU A 61 27.38 -8.70 1.30
N GLY A 62 27.50 -9.03 2.59
CA GLY A 62 28.25 -8.23 3.57
C GLY A 62 27.41 -7.17 4.31
N GLY A 63 26.13 -6.98 3.93
CA GLY A 63 25.22 -6.04 4.58
C GLY A 63 25.30 -4.61 4.05
N ASN A 64 24.37 -3.76 4.49
CA ASN A 64 24.34 -2.34 4.10
C ASN A 64 25.14 -1.49 5.11
N PRO A 65 26.26 -0.85 4.70
CA PRO A 65 27.13 -0.13 5.62
C PRO A 65 26.47 1.12 6.22
N LYS A 66 25.59 1.81 5.49
CA LYS A 66 24.91 3.02 5.97
C LYS A 66 23.94 2.69 7.10
N MET A 67 23.13 1.65 6.90
CA MET A 67 22.18 1.20 7.92
C MET A 67 22.91 0.63 9.15
N LEU A 68 24.03 -0.06 8.93
CA LEU A 68 24.85 -0.61 10.00
C LEU A 68 25.51 0.49 10.85
N ALA A 69 26.08 1.52 10.21
CA ALA A 69 26.67 2.65 10.90
C ALA A 69 25.63 3.46 11.69
N LYS A 70 24.44 3.65 11.11
CA LYS A 70 23.30 4.29 11.79
C LYS A 70 22.92 3.52 13.05
N GLU A 71 22.76 2.20 12.95
CA GLU A 71 22.42 1.34 14.09
C GLU A 71 23.46 1.42 15.20
N ILE A 72 24.76 1.36 14.88
CA ILE A 72 25.85 1.48 15.87
C ILE A 72 25.78 2.83 16.60
N VAL A 73 25.52 3.91 15.87
CA VAL A 73 25.40 5.25 16.46
C VAL A 73 24.16 5.33 17.34
N GLU A 74 23.01 4.83 16.87
CA GLU A 74 21.76 4.78 17.64
C GLU A 74 21.94 3.99 18.95
N ASP A 75 22.53 2.79 18.89
CA ASP A 75 22.77 1.92 20.05
C ASP A 75 23.71 2.55 21.09
N ASN A 76 24.67 3.39 20.66
CA ASN A 76 25.62 4.02 21.57
C ASN A 76 25.17 5.40 22.07
N VAL A 77 24.21 6.06 21.41
CA VAL A 77 23.79 7.44 21.74
C VAL A 77 22.40 7.48 22.35
N LEU A 78 21.42 6.75 21.81
CA LEU A 78 20.03 6.78 22.28
C LEU A 78 19.87 6.42 23.76
N PRO A 79 20.57 5.42 24.32
CA PRO A 79 20.45 5.08 25.75
C PRO A 79 20.85 6.23 26.69
N PHE A 80 21.62 7.21 26.21
CA PHE A 80 22.02 8.38 26.98
C PHE A 80 21.12 9.61 26.77
N LEU A 81 20.26 9.59 25.75
CA LEU A 81 19.32 10.68 25.43
C LEU A 81 17.93 10.43 26.01
N SER A 82 17.47 9.18 26.01
CA SER A 82 16.13 8.80 26.49
C SER A 82 16.18 7.54 27.35
N HIS A 83 15.49 7.56 28.50
CA HIS A 83 15.26 6.37 29.32
C HIS A 83 14.02 5.56 28.90
N ASP A 84 13.20 6.10 28.01
CA ASP A 84 12.04 5.41 27.46
C ASP A 84 12.46 4.18 26.66
N THR A 85 11.95 3.02 27.07
CA THR A 85 11.95 1.84 26.21
C THR A 85 11.12 2.14 24.96
N PRO A 86 11.54 1.68 23.77
CA PRO A 86 10.82 1.95 22.53
C PRO A 86 9.33 1.62 22.69
N ASP A 87 8.50 2.64 22.48
CA ASP A 87 7.07 2.66 22.76
C ASP A 87 6.30 1.82 21.73
N VAL A 88 6.48 0.49 21.76
CA VAL A 88 5.71 -0.45 20.95
C VAL A 88 5.65 -1.84 21.59
N GLU A 89 4.43 -2.32 21.84
CA GLU A 89 4.03 -3.73 21.96
C GLU A 89 4.90 -4.65 21.10
N THR A 90 5.94 -5.21 21.70
CA THR A 90 6.92 -6.06 21.03
C THR A 90 6.68 -7.50 21.47
N GLU A 91 5.68 -8.13 20.84
CA GLU A 91 5.76 -9.58 20.64
C GLU A 91 6.90 -9.84 19.64
N GLY A 92 8.06 -10.16 20.20
CA GLY A 92 9.31 -10.38 19.48
C GLY A 92 10.43 -9.66 20.18
N GLU A 93 11.19 -10.41 20.98
CA GLU A 93 12.41 -9.96 21.65
C GLU A 93 13.26 -9.08 20.72
N SER A 94 13.86 -8.05 21.29
CA SER A 94 15.03 -7.36 20.74
C SER A 94 16.20 -8.34 20.64
N THR A 95 16.12 -9.33 19.76
CA THR A 95 17.30 -10.05 19.28
C THR A 95 18.00 -9.16 18.27
N SER A 96 18.50 -8.00 18.72
CA SER A 96 19.52 -7.26 18.01
C SER A 96 20.71 -8.21 17.84
N HIS A 97 20.90 -8.67 16.60
CA HIS A 97 22.17 -9.17 16.08
C HIS A 97 22.93 -10.23 16.91
N LYS A 98 22.25 -11.04 17.74
CA LYS A 98 22.87 -12.18 18.42
C LYS A 98 23.37 -13.15 17.36
N GLY A 99 24.69 -13.31 17.21
CA GLY A 99 25.31 -14.27 16.30
C GLY A 99 25.91 -13.71 15.01
N LEU A 100 25.73 -12.41 14.72
CA LEU A 100 26.43 -11.76 13.60
C LEU A 100 27.88 -11.46 13.96
N SER A 101 28.75 -11.38 12.95
CA SER A 101 30.15 -10.98 13.12
C SER A 101 30.22 -9.63 13.86
N LYS A 102 30.99 -9.55 14.95
CA LYS A 102 31.18 -8.27 15.65
C LYS A 102 32.10 -7.39 14.81
N ILE A 103 31.61 -6.20 14.46
CA ILE A 103 32.38 -5.21 13.69
C ILE A 103 33.53 -4.73 14.56
N LYS A 104 34.74 -4.75 14.00
CA LYS A 104 35.92 -4.18 14.65
C LYS A 104 36.00 -2.71 14.27
N LEU A 105 35.53 -1.84 15.16
CA LEU A 105 35.67 -0.39 15.00
C LEU A 105 37.11 0.04 15.28
N GLY A 106 37.59 1.02 14.52
CA GLY A 106 38.89 1.63 14.73
C GLY A 106 38.95 2.43 16.04
N PRO A 107 40.15 2.66 16.61
CA PRO A 107 40.31 3.42 17.85
C PRO A 107 39.80 4.87 17.74
N SER A 108 39.90 5.47 16.56
CA SER A 108 39.39 6.82 16.28
C SER A 108 37.85 6.87 16.35
N SER A 109 37.18 5.93 15.69
CA SER A 109 35.71 5.83 15.66
C SER A 109 35.14 5.55 17.04
N LEU A 110 35.80 4.69 17.83
CA LEU A 110 35.46 4.45 19.24
C LEU A 110 35.61 5.71 20.10
N ALA A 111 36.69 6.48 19.93
CA ALA A 111 36.91 7.71 20.67
C ALA A 111 35.84 8.77 20.34
N LEU A 112 35.45 8.91 19.07
CA LEU A 112 34.42 9.85 18.64
C LEU A 112 33.00 9.43 19.07
N LEU A 113 32.69 8.13 19.00
CA LEU A 113 31.44 7.59 19.55
C LEU A 113 31.35 7.83 21.06
N ALA A 114 32.43 7.58 21.81
CA ALA A 114 32.47 7.87 23.23
C ALA A 114 32.29 9.37 23.51
N LYS A 115 32.90 10.25 22.70
CA LYS A 115 32.70 11.70 22.79
C LYS A 115 31.23 12.08 22.56
N ALA A 116 30.59 11.51 21.54
CA ALA A 116 29.17 11.75 21.25
C ALA A 116 28.25 11.25 22.39
N ALA A 117 28.51 10.06 22.94
CA ALA A 117 27.77 9.51 24.08
C ALA A 117 27.92 10.36 25.36
N ILE A 118 29.12 10.88 25.62
CA ILE A 118 29.37 11.80 26.74
C ILE A 118 28.59 13.10 26.53
N MET A 119 28.63 13.68 25.33
CA MET A 119 27.86 14.89 25.00
C MET A 119 26.35 14.66 25.14
N ALA A 120 25.83 13.51 24.69
CA ALA A 120 24.44 13.12 24.86
C ALA A 120 24.02 13.11 26.33
N LYS A 121 24.85 12.52 27.20
CA LYS A 121 24.64 12.51 28.65
C LYS A 121 24.64 13.91 29.26
N TYR A 122 25.48 14.82 28.77
CA TYR A 122 25.50 16.21 29.24
C TYR A 122 24.24 16.98 28.83
N VAL A 123 23.82 16.86 27.56
CA VAL A 123 22.60 17.50 27.05
C VAL A 123 21.37 17.03 27.81
N HIS A 124 21.27 15.73 28.07
CA HIS A 124 20.20 15.15 28.88
C HIS A 124 20.18 15.69 30.32
N LYS A 125 21.35 15.99 30.91
CA LYS A 125 21.44 16.56 32.26
C LYS A 125 21.13 18.05 32.31
N SER A 126 21.41 18.80 31.24
CA SER A 126 21.20 20.26 31.19
C SER A 126 19.78 20.65 30.81
N GLU A 127 19.16 19.91 29.89
CA GLU A 127 17.75 20.09 29.56
C GLU A 127 16.93 19.27 30.54
N SER A 128 16.34 19.91 31.56
CA SER A 128 15.52 19.27 32.61
C SER A 128 14.24 18.55 32.14
N ASN A 129 14.19 18.13 30.87
CA ASN A 129 13.12 17.39 30.22
C ASN A 129 13.70 16.13 29.58
N GLU A 130 13.22 14.97 30.00
CA GLU A 130 13.47 13.70 29.31
C GLU A 130 13.08 13.85 27.84
N TRP A 131 14.06 13.68 26.94
CA TRP A 131 13.74 13.63 25.52
C TRP A 131 12.87 12.40 25.29
N SER A 132 11.71 12.59 24.65
CA SER A 132 10.94 11.46 24.17
C SER A 132 11.78 10.66 23.17
N PHE A 133 11.60 9.34 23.13
CA PHE A 133 12.33 8.46 22.21
C PHE A 133 12.25 8.95 20.75
N GLN A 134 11.09 9.47 20.33
CA GLN A 134 10.89 10.02 18.99
C GLN A 134 11.75 11.26 18.72
N LYS A 135 11.86 12.18 19.70
CA LYS A 135 12.70 13.39 19.59
C LYS A 135 14.18 13.04 19.54
N ALA A 136 14.62 12.07 20.36
CA ALA A 136 16.00 11.59 20.31
C ALA A 136 16.34 10.95 18.96
N LYS A 137 15.43 10.14 18.43
CA LYS A 137 15.59 9.50 17.12
C LYS A 137 15.62 10.53 15.97
N SER A 138 14.77 11.55 15.99
CA SER A 138 14.78 12.60 14.97
C SER A 138 16.07 13.42 15.01
N ALA A 139 16.58 13.76 16.20
CA ALA A 139 17.85 14.48 16.34
C ALA A 139 19.05 13.69 15.81
N VAL A 140 19.10 12.37 16.07
CA VAL A 140 20.13 11.50 15.49
C VAL A 140 20.01 11.46 13.97
N MET A 141 18.78 11.34 13.43
CA MET A 141 18.55 11.37 11.99
C MET A 141 19.01 12.69 11.33
N GLU A 142 18.66 13.83 11.91
CA GLU A 142 19.09 15.16 11.43
C GLU A 142 20.62 15.27 11.44
N SER A 143 21.28 14.72 12.46
CA SER A 143 22.75 14.68 12.56
C SER A 143 23.37 13.83 11.46
N ILE A 144 22.74 12.69 11.13
CA ILE A 144 23.18 11.82 10.03
C ILE A 144 22.99 12.53 8.68
N GLU A 145 21.87 13.22 8.45
CA GLU A 145 21.65 14.01 7.24
C GLU A 145 22.67 15.15 7.10
N MET A 146 23.00 15.81 8.21
CA MET A 146 24.04 16.83 8.27
C MET A 146 25.42 16.25 7.89
N SER A 147 25.74 15.04 8.34
CA SER A 147 27.01 14.38 7.97
C SER A 147 27.14 14.11 6.47
N ASN A 148 26.03 13.93 5.75
CA ASN A 148 26.04 13.71 4.31
C ASN A 148 26.21 15.02 3.52
N THR A 149 25.86 16.17 4.11
CA THR A 149 25.95 17.48 3.45
C THR A 149 27.25 18.22 3.79
N ILE A 150 27.80 17.99 4.99
CA ILE A 150 29.01 18.67 5.48
C ILE A 150 30.19 17.69 5.46
N GLY A 151 31.26 18.05 4.76
CA GLY A 151 32.48 17.24 4.71
C GLY A 151 33.17 17.07 6.08
N LEU A 152 33.90 15.97 6.24
CA LEU A 152 34.54 15.57 7.50
C LEU A 152 35.42 16.67 8.14
N GLU A 153 36.18 17.41 7.33
CA GLU A 153 37.09 18.48 7.79
C GLU A 153 36.31 19.66 8.39
N LYS A 154 35.23 20.09 7.73
CA LYS A 154 34.35 21.17 8.21
C LYS A 154 33.60 20.79 9.48
N LEU A 155 33.23 19.51 9.65
CA LEU A 155 32.62 19.02 10.88
C LEU A 155 33.63 19.05 12.04
N GLN A 156 34.90 18.67 11.80
CA GLN A 156 35.94 18.74 12.82
C GLN A 156 36.22 20.19 13.25
N GLU A 157 36.26 21.14 12.30
CA GLU A 157 36.39 22.57 12.59
C GLU A 157 35.22 23.07 13.44
N ARG A 158 33.97 22.77 13.06
CA ARG A 158 32.78 23.17 13.85
C ARG A 158 32.78 22.59 15.26
N VAL A 159 33.15 21.32 15.41
CA VAL A 159 33.27 20.68 16.73
C VAL A 159 34.39 21.30 17.57
N ALA A 160 35.41 21.92 16.95
CA ALA A 160 36.50 22.59 17.63
C ALA A 160 36.22 24.07 17.92
N GLU A 161 35.47 24.77 17.07
CA GLU A 161 35.13 26.19 17.21
C GLU A 161 34.00 26.45 18.20
N VAL A 162 33.01 25.54 18.28
CA VAL A 162 31.83 25.74 19.14
C VAL A 162 32.21 25.54 20.62
N THR A 163 32.58 26.63 21.27
CA THR A 163 33.08 26.67 22.66
C THR A 163 31.95 26.92 23.69
N GLU A 164 30.78 27.42 23.25
CA GLU A 164 29.73 27.94 24.17
C GLU A 164 28.41 27.15 24.16
N MET A 165 28.18 26.24 23.21
CA MET A 165 26.93 25.47 23.08
C MET A 165 27.24 24.03 22.69
N TYR A 166 26.85 23.03 23.49
CA TYR A 166 27.20 21.63 23.25
C TYR A 166 26.76 21.16 21.85
N PRO A 167 27.69 20.93 20.89
CA PRO A 167 27.33 20.61 19.52
C PRO A 167 27.05 19.11 19.40
N LEU A 168 25.98 18.64 20.07
CA LEU A 168 25.60 17.24 20.07
C LEU A 168 25.41 16.72 18.64
N CYS A 169 24.71 17.49 17.80
CA CYS A 169 24.44 17.09 16.42
C CYS A 169 25.73 16.97 15.59
N ASP A 170 26.67 17.92 15.71
CA ASP A 170 27.95 17.85 14.98
C ASP A 170 28.83 16.70 15.49
N ALA A 171 28.81 16.42 16.81
CA ALA A 171 29.54 15.30 17.39
C ALA A 171 28.98 13.95 16.90
N ILE A 172 27.66 13.79 16.83
CA ILE A 172 26.99 12.60 16.28
C ILE A 172 27.30 12.48 14.78
N ALA A 173 27.22 13.57 14.03
CA ALA A 173 27.53 13.60 12.60
C ALA A 173 28.97 13.15 12.31
N LEU A 174 29.93 13.67 13.09
CA LEU A 174 31.35 13.30 12.98
C LEU A 174 31.59 11.84 13.35
N ALA A 175 30.98 11.36 14.44
CA ALA A 175 31.06 9.96 14.84
C ALA A 175 30.50 9.04 13.74
N TYR A 176 29.31 9.34 13.23
CA TYR A 176 28.68 8.58 12.13
C TYR A 176 29.58 8.53 10.88
N ALA A 177 30.16 9.65 10.46
CA ALA A 177 31.01 9.69 9.27
C ALA A 177 32.28 8.81 9.41
N THR A 178 32.85 8.72 10.60
CA THR A 178 34.01 7.83 10.86
C THR A 178 33.61 6.37 10.97
N VAL A 179 32.52 6.08 11.68
CA VAL A 179 31.96 4.73 11.81
C VAL A 179 31.53 4.18 10.44
N LEU A 180 30.98 5.03 9.58
CA LEU A 180 30.58 4.65 8.23
C LEU A 180 31.77 4.12 7.42
N LYS A 181 32.93 4.77 7.48
CA LYS A 181 34.15 4.30 6.79
C LYS A 181 34.60 2.93 7.30
N ASP A 182 34.58 2.72 8.61
CA ASP A 182 34.92 1.42 9.21
C ASP A 182 33.90 0.34 8.79
N CYS A 183 32.62 0.69 8.74
CA CYS A 183 31.55 -0.21 8.29
C CYS A 183 31.67 -0.55 6.80
N GLU A 184 32.05 0.40 5.94
CA GLU A 184 32.27 0.17 4.51
C GLU A 184 33.39 -0.85 4.28
N ILE A 185 34.51 -0.72 4.99
CA ILE A 185 35.62 -1.67 4.94
C ILE A 185 35.16 -3.05 5.42
N HIS A 186 34.49 -3.09 6.57
CA HIS A 186 34.01 -4.35 7.13
C HIS A 186 33.01 -5.06 6.21
N CYS A 187 32.00 -4.34 5.70
CA CYS A 187 31.01 -4.90 4.78
C CYS A 187 31.63 -5.36 3.47
N PHE A 188 32.68 -4.67 2.98
CA PHE A 188 33.41 -5.09 1.79
C PHE A 188 34.16 -6.41 2.02
N ASP A 189 34.91 -6.52 3.12
CA ASP A 189 35.66 -7.74 3.45
C ASP A 189 34.74 -8.93 3.75
N GLU A 190 33.70 -8.71 4.56
CA GLU A 190 32.68 -9.73 4.86
C GLU A 190 31.93 -10.14 3.58
N GLY A 191 31.61 -9.19 2.71
CA GLY A 191 30.98 -9.45 1.42
C GLY A 191 31.84 -10.34 0.52
N ALA A 192 33.16 -10.10 0.47
CA ALA A 192 34.08 -10.96 -0.27
C ALA A 192 34.12 -12.39 0.30
N GLU A 193 34.12 -12.54 1.63
CA GLU A 193 34.06 -13.84 2.29
C GLU A 193 32.73 -14.57 2.01
N VAL A 194 31.59 -13.87 2.07
CA VAL A 194 30.29 -14.47 1.75
C VAL A 194 30.25 -14.93 0.29
N LYS A 195 30.87 -14.20 -0.64
CA LYS A 195 30.98 -14.62 -2.04
C LYS A 195 31.79 -15.91 -2.19
N THR A 196 32.91 -16.06 -1.48
CA THR A 196 33.71 -17.31 -1.56
C THR A 196 32.96 -18.51 -0.96
N LEU A 197 32.08 -18.29 0.01
CA LEU A 197 31.21 -19.31 0.61
C LEU A 197 30.01 -19.71 -0.27
N GLY A 198 29.82 -19.08 -1.44
CA GLY A 198 28.73 -19.38 -2.38
C GLY A 198 27.55 -18.39 -2.35
N GLY A 199 27.68 -17.30 -1.60
CA GLY A 199 26.73 -16.19 -1.58
C GLY A 199 25.42 -16.48 -0.84
N LEU A 200 24.36 -15.74 -1.20
CA LEU A 200 23.06 -15.87 -0.54
C LEU A 200 22.38 -17.18 -0.93
N HIS A 201 21.98 -17.98 0.06
CA HIS A 201 21.15 -19.17 -0.14
C HIS A 201 19.69 -18.86 0.20
N VAL A 202 18.79 -19.04 -0.76
CA VAL A 202 17.36 -18.80 -0.60
C VAL A 202 16.61 -20.13 -0.54
N ILE A 203 15.89 -20.35 0.55
CA ILE A 203 15.06 -21.54 0.76
C ILE A 203 13.59 -21.14 0.68
N GLY A 204 12.86 -21.71 -0.28
CA GLY A 204 11.40 -21.65 -0.31
C GLY A 204 10.81 -22.84 0.43
N THR A 205 10.01 -22.61 1.47
CA THR A 205 9.40 -23.68 2.29
C THR A 205 8.06 -24.18 1.74
N SER A 206 7.49 -23.47 0.77
CA SER A 206 6.24 -23.80 0.12
C SER A 206 6.21 -23.15 -1.27
N LEU A 207 5.43 -23.69 -2.21
CA LEU A 207 5.17 -22.99 -3.48
C LEU A 207 4.06 -21.96 -3.32
N HIS A 208 4.23 -20.79 -3.94
CA HIS A 208 3.15 -19.82 -4.06
C HIS A 208 2.19 -20.23 -5.19
N GLU A 209 0.94 -19.77 -5.10
CA GLU A 209 -0.09 -19.91 -6.15
C GLU A 209 0.31 -19.27 -7.48
N SER A 210 1.37 -18.45 -7.50
CA SER A 210 1.91 -17.84 -8.70
C SER A 210 3.41 -18.01 -8.77
N ARG A 211 3.88 -18.51 -9.91
CA ARG A 211 5.28 -18.69 -10.25
C ARG A 211 6.06 -17.38 -10.22
N ARG A 212 5.39 -16.26 -10.54
CA ARG A 212 5.99 -14.93 -10.48
C ARG A 212 6.49 -14.59 -9.07
N ILE A 213 5.75 -14.97 -8.03
CA ILE A 213 6.14 -14.68 -6.64
C ILE A 213 7.31 -15.57 -6.22
N ASP A 214 7.27 -16.86 -6.59
CA ASP A 214 8.40 -17.77 -6.35
C ASP A 214 9.68 -17.29 -7.05
N ASN A 215 9.57 -16.78 -8.27
CA ASN A 215 10.71 -16.20 -8.99
C ASN A 215 11.22 -14.90 -8.34
N GLN A 216 10.36 -14.11 -7.70
CA GLN A 216 10.80 -12.95 -6.90
C GLN A 216 11.62 -13.38 -5.69
N LEU A 217 11.21 -14.46 -5.02
CA LEU A 217 11.99 -15.05 -3.93
C LEU A 217 13.35 -15.54 -4.45
N ARG A 218 13.37 -16.29 -5.57
CA ARG A 218 14.62 -16.74 -6.21
C ARG A 218 15.54 -15.57 -6.57
N GLY A 219 14.98 -14.50 -7.13
CA GLY A 219 15.71 -13.29 -7.53
C GLY A 219 16.30 -12.48 -6.38
N ARG A 220 16.08 -12.88 -5.12
CA ARG A 220 16.81 -12.31 -3.97
C ARG A 220 18.27 -12.73 -3.95
N ALA A 221 18.59 -13.94 -4.42
CA ALA A 221 19.95 -14.42 -4.59
C ALA A 221 20.52 -14.05 -5.97
N GLY A 222 21.84 -14.02 -6.07
CA GLY A 222 22.55 -13.86 -7.35
C GLY A 222 22.40 -12.49 -8.02
N ARG A 223 22.26 -11.42 -7.24
CA ARG A 223 22.10 -10.06 -7.78
C ARG A 223 23.43 -9.53 -8.29
N GLN A 224 23.42 -8.73 -9.34
CA GLN A 224 24.63 -8.14 -9.95
C GLN A 224 25.71 -9.18 -10.34
N GLY A 225 25.31 -10.43 -10.62
CA GLY A 225 26.25 -11.51 -10.94
C GLY A 225 26.95 -12.12 -9.73
N ASP A 226 26.54 -11.77 -8.50
CA ASP A 226 27.02 -12.41 -7.30
C ASP A 226 26.70 -13.92 -7.29
N PRO A 227 27.51 -14.75 -6.61
CA PRO A 227 27.15 -16.13 -6.37
C PRO A 227 25.89 -16.21 -5.50
N GLY A 228 25.10 -17.25 -5.71
CA GLY A 228 23.90 -17.50 -4.94
C GLY A 228 23.24 -18.80 -5.36
N SER A 229 22.42 -19.35 -4.48
CA SER A 229 21.71 -20.59 -4.73
C SER A 229 20.29 -20.53 -4.20
N THR A 230 19.39 -21.27 -4.83
CA THR A 230 17.99 -21.29 -4.46
C THR A 230 17.50 -22.73 -4.41
N ARG A 231 16.72 -23.10 -3.39
CA ARG A 231 16.13 -24.43 -3.25
C ARG A 231 14.71 -24.31 -2.72
N PHE A 232 13.78 -25.02 -3.32
CA PHE A 232 12.41 -25.13 -2.83
C PHE A 232 12.23 -26.50 -2.19
N MET A 233 11.77 -26.50 -0.95
CA MET A 233 11.33 -27.67 -0.20
C MET A 233 9.81 -27.61 -0.15
N VAL A 234 9.15 -28.67 -0.61
CA VAL A 234 7.72 -28.66 -0.87
C VAL A 234 7.13 -29.95 -0.34
N SER A 235 6.02 -29.87 0.37
CA SER A 235 5.28 -31.05 0.84
C SER A 235 3.96 -31.18 0.09
N LEU A 236 3.55 -32.42 -0.21
CA LEU A 236 2.21 -32.69 -0.77
C LEU A 236 1.08 -32.28 0.18
N GLN A 237 1.39 -32.05 1.46
CA GLN A 237 0.43 -31.57 2.47
C GLN A 237 0.27 -30.03 2.47
N ASP A 238 1.06 -29.30 1.68
CA ASP A 238 0.98 -27.84 1.64
C ASP A 238 -0.40 -27.35 1.17
N GLU A 239 -0.80 -26.17 1.65
CA GLU A 239 -2.11 -25.57 1.42
C GLU A 239 -2.47 -25.45 -0.07
N MET A 240 -1.50 -25.13 -0.92
CA MET A 240 -1.72 -25.00 -2.37
C MET A 240 -2.20 -26.31 -2.99
N PHE A 241 -1.55 -27.44 -2.65
CA PHE A 241 -1.97 -28.75 -3.17
C PHE A 241 -3.33 -29.15 -2.64
N ARG A 242 -3.61 -28.86 -1.37
CA ARG A 242 -4.93 -29.13 -0.78
C ARG A 242 -6.06 -28.36 -1.48
N LYS A 243 -5.83 -27.10 -1.82
CA LYS A 243 -6.84 -26.23 -2.48
C LYS A 243 -7.06 -26.58 -3.95
N PHE A 244 -6.00 -26.88 -4.69
CA PHE A 244 -6.05 -27.10 -6.15
C PHE A 244 -6.04 -28.59 -6.53
N ASN A 245 -6.34 -29.48 -5.59
CA ASN A 245 -6.37 -30.94 -5.74
C ASN A 245 -7.55 -31.44 -6.60
N LEU A 246 -7.77 -30.83 -7.76
CA LEU A 246 -8.94 -31.08 -8.61
C LEU A 246 -8.92 -32.47 -9.29
N ASP A 247 -7.77 -33.15 -9.39
CA ASP A 247 -7.71 -34.55 -9.86
C ASP A 247 -6.59 -35.32 -9.14
N THR A 248 -6.98 -36.06 -8.10
CA THR A 248 -6.12 -36.58 -7.03
C THR A 248 -5.54 -37.98 -7.28
N GLU A 249 -5.80 -38.62 -8.43
CA GLU A 249 -5.36 -40.00 -8.66
C GLU A 249 -3.83 -40.14 -8.71
N TRP A 250 -3.15 -39.19 -9.34
CA TRP A 250 -1.69 -39.27 -9.49
C TRP A 250 -0.97 -38.98 -8.17
N ALA A 251 -1.47 -38.04 -7.35
CA ALA A 251 -0.89 -37.67 -6.07
C ALA A 251 -1.05 -38.81 -5.06
N VAL A 252 -2.24 -39.42 -4.99
CA VAL A 252 -2.50 -40.61 -4.15
C VAL A 252 -1.64 -41.79 -4.63
N ARG A 253 -1.53 -42.02 -5.94
CA ARG A 253 -0.63 -43.06 -6.51
C ARG A 253 0.83 -42.80 -6.15
N LEU A 254 1.28 -41.54 -6.19
CA LEU A 254 2.63 -41.16 -5.82
C LEU A 254 2.88 -41.42 -4.34
N ILE A 255 1.98 -40.96 -3.46
CA ILE A 255 2.05 -41.18 -2.00
C ILE A 255 2.09 -42.68 -1.68
N SER A 256 1.21 -43.48 -2.30
CA SER A 256 1.11 -44.92 -2.06
C SER A 256 2.32 -45.74 -2.52
N ARG A 257 3.12 -45.23 -3.48
CA ARG A 257 4.36 -45.89 -3.92
C ARG A 257 5.57 -45.52 -3.06
N ILE A 258 5.44 -44.51 -2.21
CA ILE A 258 6.56 -43.88 -1.49
C ILE A 258 6.46 -44.10 0.02
N THR A 259 5.37 -44.70 0.50
CA THR A 259 5.07 -44.86 1.94
C THR A 259 6.08 -45.71 2.73
N ASP A 260 7.08 -46.31 2.09
CA ASP A 260 8.10 -47.13 2.76
C ASP A 260 9.32 -46.33 3.29
N GLY A 261 9.35 -44.99 3.14
CA GLY A 261 10.40 -44.15 3.75
C GLY A 261 10.02 -42.67 3.82
N GLU A 262 9.55 -42.22 4.98
CA GLU A 262 9.04 -40.85 5.21
C GLU A 262 10.11 -39.74 5.05
N ASP A 263 11.40 -40.09 5.15
CA ASP A 263 12.51 -39.13 5.17
C ASP A 263 13.29 -39.00 3.83
N ILE A 264 12.86 -39.67 2.76
CA ILE A 264 13.58 -39.66 1.48
C ILE A 264 13.06 -38.54 0.57
N ALA A 265 13.93 -37.59 0.23
CA ALA A 265 13.61 -36.52 -0.71
C ALA A 265 13.32 -37.07 -2.11
N ILE A 266 12.17 -36.67 -2.68
CA ILE A 266 11.74 -37.11 -4.01
C ILE A 266 12.31 -36.16 -5.07
N GLU A 267 13.45 -36.52 -5.66
CA GLU A 267 14.06 -35.76 -6.75
C GLU A 267 13.72 -36.42 -8.10
N SER A 268 12.51 -36.19 -8.62
CA SER A 268 12.15 -36.66 -9.97
C SER A 268 11.61 -35.53 -10.85
N ASN A 269 12.17 -35.43 -12.07
CA ASN A 269 11.76 -34.43 -13.06
C ASN A 269 10.28 -34.56 -13.46
N ALA A 270 9.72 -35.78 -13.41
CA ALA A 270 8.32 -36.03 -13.71
C ALA A 270 7.39 -35.36 -12.68
N VAL A 271 7.69 -35.51 -11.38
CA VAL A 271 6.91 -34.87 -10.31
C VAL A 271 7.03 -33.35 -10.39
N VAL A 272 8.24 -32.81 -10.59
CA VAL A 272 8.44 -31.37 -10.76
C VAL A 272 7.59 -30.79 -11.90
N LYS A 273 7.49 -31.50 -13.03
CA LYS A 273 6.64 -31.07 -14.17
C LYS A 273 5.15 -31.06 -13.81
N GLN A 274 4.68 -32.03 -13.04
CA GLN A 274 3.28 -32.06 -12.57
C GLN A 274 2.98 -30.93 -11.58
N LEU A 275 3.90 -30.67 -10.63
CA LEU A 275 3.78 -29.56 -9.68
C LEU A 275 3.71 -28.20 -10.41
N LEU A 276 4.53 -28.02 -11.45
CA LEU A 276 4.46 -26.83 -12.31
C LEU A 276 3.10 -26.71 -13.01
N GLY A 277 2.53 -27.82 -13.47
CA GLY A 277 1.20 -27.87 -14.08
C GLY A 277 0.11 -27.39 -13.13
N LEU A 278 0.14 -27.83 -11.86
CA LEU A 278 -0.78 -27.35 -10.83
C LEU A 278 -0.63 -25.85 -10.58
N GLN A 279 0.59 -25.34 -10.51
CA GLN A 279 0.83 -23.90 -10.33
C GLN A 279 0.26 -23.08 -11.48
N ILE A 280 0.41 -23.54 -12.74
CA ILE A 280 -0.19 -22.87 -13.91
C ILE A 280 -1.72 -22.88 -13.82
N ASN A 281 -2.34 -23.96 -13.34
CA ASN A 281 -3.78 -24.03 -13.17
C ASN A 281 -4.27 -23.07 -12.07
N ALA A 282 -3.55 -22.96 -10.96
CA ALA A 282 -3.83 -21.98 -9.91
C ALA A 282 -3.75 -20.54 -10.47
N GLU A 283 -2.72 -20.23 -11.26
CA GLU A 283 -2.60 -18.93 -11.91
C GLU A 283 -3.78 -18.63 -12.84
N LYS A 284 -4.22 -19.60 -13.65
CA LYS A 284 -5.40 -19.47 -14.54
C LYS A 284 -6.67 -19.21 -13.74
N TYR A 285 -6.87 -19.93 -12.63
CA TYR A 285 -8.02 -19.75 -11.76
C TYR A 285 -8.10 -18.31 -11.22
N TYR A 286 -7.02 -17.80 -10.61
CA TYR A 286 -6.98 -16.43 -10.11
C TYR A 286 -7.02 -15.38 -11.22
N PHE A 287 -6.48 -15.68 -12.40
CA PHE A 287 -6.62 -14.82 -13.57
C PHE A 287 -8.09 -14.68 -13.97
N GLY A 288 -8.85 -15.78 -14.00
CA GLY A 288 -10.29 -15.75 -14.27
C GLY A 288 -11.06 -14.88 -13.27
N ILE A 289 -10.79 -15.02 -11.97
CA ILE A 289 -11.41 -14.18 -10.93
C ILE A 289 -11.13 -12.70 -11.19
N ARG A 290 -9.87 -12.34 -11.46
CA ARG A 290 -9.49 -10.95 -11.73
C ARG A 290 -10.13 -10.41 -13.01
N LYS A 291 -10.22 -11.23 -14.06
CA LYS A 291 -10.87 -10.86 -15.32
C LYS A 291 -12.34 -10.52 -15.09
N ASN A 292 -13.07 -11.39 -14.40
CA ASN A 292 -14.49 -11.17 -14.09
C ASN A 292 -14.67 -9.90 -13.25
N LEU A 293 -13.80 -9.66 -12.26
CA LEU A 293 -13.85 -8.44 -11.44
C LEU A 293 -13.69 -7.17 -12.30
N VAL A 294 -12.72 -7.17 -13.23
CA VAL A 294 -12.52 -6.04 -14.15
C VAL A 294 -13.73 -5.84 -15.06
N GLU A 295 -14.32 -6.90 -15.60
CA GLU A 295 -15.53 -6.81 -16.43
C GLU A 295 -16.72 -6.18 -15.68
N PHE A 296 -16.91 -6.51 -14.40
CA PHE A 296 -17.93 -5.86 -13.56
C PHE A 296 -17.58 -4.40 -13.26
N ASP A 297 -16.30 -4.09 -13.02
CA ASP A 297 -15.88 -2.72 -12.75
C ASP A 297 -15.98 -1.83 -13.99
N GLU A 298 -15.79 -2.34 -15.21
CA GLU A 298 -15.96 -1.59 -16.46
C GLU A 298 -17.39 -1.02 -16.60
N VAL A 299 -18.41 -1.81 -16.25
CA VAL A 299 -19.81 -1.34 -16.25
C VAL A 299 -20.01 -0.24 -15.21
N LEU A 300 -19.47 -0.42 -14.01
CA LEU A 300 -19.54 0.59 -12.94
C LEU A 300 -18.74 1.84 -13.27
N GLU A 301 -17.63 1.72 -14.00
CA GLU A 301 -16.78 2.84 -14.38
C GLU A 301 -17.52 3.82 -15.29
N VAL A 302 -18.32 3.33 -16.24
CA VAL A 302 -19.15 4.19 -17.10
C VAL A 302 -20.13 5.00 -16.27
N GLN A 303 -20.81 4.36 -15.31
CA GLN A 303 -21.73 5.04 -14.40
C GLN A 303 -21.01 6.05 -13.50
N ARG A 304 -19.87 5.66 -12.92
CA ARG A 304 -19.04 6.54 -12.07
C ARG A 304 -18.58 7.77 -12.85
N LYS A 305 -18.10 7.61 -14.09
CA LYS A 305 -17.67 8.72 -14.94
C LYS A 305 -18.80 9.72 -15.19
N HIS A 306 -20.00 9.23 -15.50
CA HIS A 306 -21.15 10.10 -15.72
C HIS A 306 -21.53 10.88 -14.44
N ILE A 307 -21.65 10.19 -13.31
CA ILE A 307 -21.99 10.82 -12.02
C ILE A 307 -20.91 11.81 -11.58
N TYR A 308 -19.62 11.44 -11.71
CA TYR A 308 -18.52 12.33 -11.33
C TYR A 308 -18.42 13.54 -12.24
N SER A 309 -18.68 13.38 -13.55
CA SER A 309 -18.78 14.51 -14.47
C SER A 309 -19.90 15.46 -14.05
N LEU A 310 -21.10 14.94 -13.80
CA LEU A 310 -22.22 15.76 -13.36
C LEU A 310 -21.92 16.47 -12.03
N ARG A 311 -21.39 15.73 -11.05
CA ARG A 311 -21.01 16.28 -9.75
C ARG A 311 -19.97 17.38 -9.89
N GLN A 312 -18.98 17.20 -10.75
CA GLN A 312 -17.94 18.20 -10.97
C GLN A 312 -18.50 19.47 -11.63
N VAL A 313 -19.42 19.33 -12.59
CA VAL A 313 -20.11 20.48 -13.19
C VAL A 313 -20.92 21.23 -12.15
N ILE A 314 -21.65 20.55 -11.27
CA ILE A 314 -22.45 21.21 -10.22
C ILE A 314 -21.57 21.88 -9.15
N LEU A 315 -20.46 21.25 -8.75
CA LEU A 315 -19.60 21.76 -7.67
C LEU A 315 -18.60 22.84 -8.13
N SER A 316 -18.16 22.79 -9.39
CA SER A 316 -17.11 23.67 -9.91
C SER A 316 -17.55 24.54 -11.08
N GLY A 317 -18.74 24.32 -11.62
CA GLY A 317 -19.29 25.14 -12.70
C GLY A 317 -19.83 26.47 -12.20
N ASP A 318 -19.89 27.43 -13.12
CA ASP A 318 -20.52 28.73 -12.88
C ASP A 318 -22.03 28.57 -12.69
N SER A 319 -22.65 29.51 -11.96
CA SER A 319 -24.08 29.49 -11.64
C SER A 319 -24.96 29.39 -12.90
N GLU A 320 -24.50 29.95 -14.03
CA GLU A 320 -25.20 29.93 -15.31
C GLU A 320 -25.25 28.50 -15.90
N SER A 321 -24.12 27.80 -16.00
CA SER A 321 -24.07 26.42 -16.50
C SER A 321 -24.85 25.43 -15.62
N CYS A 322 -24.81 25.63 -14.29
CA CYS A 322 -25.62 24.84 -13.37
C CYS A 322 -27.13 25.09 -13.58
N SER A 323 -27.52 26.35 -13.80
CA SER A 323 -28.92 26.70 -14.06
C SER A 323 -29.44 26.08 -15.37
N GLU A 324 -28.65 26.11 -16.44
CA GLU A 324 -28.99 25.47 -17.72
C GLU A 324 -29.22 23.97 -17.57
N GLN A 325 -28.35 23.29 -16.82
CA GLN A 325 -28.46 21.86 -16.60
C GLN A 325 -29.68 21.49 -15.74
N ILE A 326 -30.00 22.30 -14.73
CA ILE A 326 -31.25 22.16 -13.95
C ILE A 326 -32.47 22.36 -14.85
N PHE A 327 -32.47 23.36 -15.73
CA PHE A 327 -33.59 23.56 -16.65
C PHE A 327 -33.78 22.40 -17.63
N GLN A 328 -32.68 21.80 -18.12
CA GLN A 328 -32.75 20.59 -18.95
C GLN A 328 -33.37 19.41 -18.18
N TYR A 329 -33.01 19.22 -16.90
CA TYR A 329 -33.63 18.20 -16.07
C TYR A 329 -35.11 18.48 -15.80
N MET A 330 -35.47 19.73 -15.53
CA MET A 330 -36.86 20.14 -15.36
C MET A 330 -37.69 19.87 -16.61
N GLN A 331 -37.15 20.19 -17.79
CA GLN A 331 -37.81 19.93 -19.06
C GLN A 331 -37.99 18.42 -19.30
N ALA A 332 -36.96 17.60 -19.06
CA ALA A 332 -37.04 16.15 -19.22
C ALA A 332 -38.12 15.51 -18.31
N VAL A 333 -38.24 15.98 -17.07
CA VAL A 333 -39.28 15.51 -16.13
C VAL A 333 -40.68 15.92 -16.62
N VAL A 334 -40.85 17.15 -17.10
CA VAL A 334 -42.14 17.62 -17.65
C VAL A 334 -42.50 16.83 -18.91
N ASP A 335 -41.55 16.59 -19.80
CA ASP A 335 -41.76 15.81 -21.03
C ASP A 335 -42.16 14.36 -20.71
N GLU A 336 -41.57 13.73 -19.69
CA GLU A 336 -41.94 12.38 -19.24
C GLU A 336 -43.40 12.32 -18.74
N ILE A 337 -43.84 13.32 -17.97
CA ILE A 337 -45.22 13.43 -17.47
C ILE A 337 -46.21 13.65 -18.61
N ILE A 338 -45.85 14.51 -19.58
CA ILE A 338 -46.68 14.75 -20.76
C ILE A 338 -46.80 13.47 -21.58
N LEU A 339 -45.69 12.80 -21.90
CA LEU A 339 -45.68 11.56 -22.68
C LEU A 339 -46.43 10.41 -21.97
N GLY A 340 -46.44 10.40 -20.63
CA GLY A 340 -47.18 9.41 -19.84
C GLY A 340 -48.70 9.58 -19.89
N ASN A 341 -49.21 10.79 -20.13
CA ASN A 341 -50.64 11.11 -20.10
C ASN A 341 -51.24 11.52 -21.46
N VAL A 342 -50.39 11.86 -22.44
CA VAL A 342 -50.75 12.36 -23.76
C VAL A 342 -50.18 11.43 -24.84
N ASP A 343 -51.06 10.85 -25.64
CA ASP A 343 -50.68 10.07 -26.82
C ASP A 343 -50.80 10.95 -28.08
N PRO A 344 -49.69 11.32 -28.74
CA PRO A 344 -49.70 12.20 -29.92
C PRO A 344 -50.47 11.62 -31.11
N GLN A 345 -50.68 10.31 -31.16
CA GLN A 345 -51.39 9.64 -32.25
C GLN A 345 -52.91 9.60 -32.05
N LYS A 346 -53.39 9.92 -30.84
CA LYS A 346 -54.82 9.92 -30.51
C LYS A 346 -55.40 11.33 -30.51
N PRO A 347 -56.70 11.49 -30.85
CA PRO A 347 -57.33 12.80 -30.86
C PRO A 347 -57.33 13.43 -29.44
N PRO A 348 -57.16 14.75 -29.32
CA PRO A 348 -57.00 15.45 -28.02
C PRO A 348 -58.12 15.23 -27.00
N LYS A 349 -59.32 14.85 -27.46
CA LYS A 349 -60.47 14.52 -26.59
C LYS A 349 -60.28 13.25 -25.74
N THR A 350 -59.30 12.43 -26.10
CA THR A 350 -58.99 11.16 -25.41
C THR A 350 -57.85 11.29 -24.40
N TRP A 351 -57.26 12.49 -24.29
CA TRP A 351 -56.19 12.76 -23.33
C TRP A 351 -56.76 13.01 -21.94
N ASP A 352 -56.11 12.44 -20.93
CA ASP A 352 -56.51 12.63 -19.54
C ASP A 352 -55.84 13.88 -18.96
N LEU A 353 -56.44 15.03 -19.28
CA LEU A 353 -55.93 16.34 -18.84
C LEU A 353 -56.06 16.56 -17.33
N ALA A 354 -57.01 15.89 -16.67
CA ALA A 354 -57.17 15.99 -15.22
C ALA A 354 -55.99 15.33 -14.50
N LYS A 355 -55.65 14.11 -14.93
CA LYS A 355 -54.51 13.37 -14.39
C LYS A 355 -53.17 14.06 -14.66
N LEU A 356 -53.00 14.65 -15.84
CA LEU A 356 -51.82 15.45 -16.19
C LEU A 356 -51.64 16.66 -15.25
N LEU A 357 -52.73 17.38 -14.97
CA LEU A 357 -52.71 18.55 -14.09
C LEU A 357 -52.43 18.16 -12.64
N ASP A 358 -52.97 17.05 -12.16
CA ASP A 358 -52.72 16.54 -10.81
C ASP A 358 -51.24 16.12 -10.63
N GLU A 359 -50.67 15.42 -11.61
CA GLU A 359 -49.25 15.01 -11.59
C GLU A 359 -48.32 16.24 -11.65
N LEU A 360 -48.60 17.22 -12.51
CA LEU A 360 -47.82 18.47 -12.57
C LEU A 360 -47.97 19.32 -11.29
N ALA A 361 -49.17 19.41 -10.73
CA ALA A 361 -49.43 20.13 -9.47
C ALA A 361 -48.71 19.48 -8.29
N SER A 362 -48.60 18.14 -8.28
CA SER A 362 -47.88 17.40 -7.24
C SER A 362 -46.38 17.71 -7.21
N LEU A 363 -45.78 17.97 -8.38
CA LEU A 363 -44.35 18.31 -8.52
C LEU A 363 -44.07 19.80 -8.30
N GLY A 364 -44.93 20.68 -8.83
CA GLY A 364 -44.76 22.13 -8.73
C GLY A 364 -45.19 22.72 -7.38
N GLY A 365 -45.99 22.00 -6.58
CA GLY A 365 -46.52 22.50 -5.31
C GLY A 365 -47.18 23.89 -5.44
N ASN A 366 -46.95 24.77 -4.47
CA ASN A 366 -47.54 26.12 -4.46
C ASN A 366 -46.99 27.10 -5.53
N LEU A 367 -46.01 26.71 -6.35
CA LEU A 367 -45.52 27.56 -7.46
C LEU A 367 -46.56 27.68 -8.58
N LEU A 368 -47.47 26.71 -8.70
CA LEU A 368 -48.56 26.69 -9.68
C LEU A 368 -49.84 27.36 -9.17
N THR A 369 -50.03 27.45 -7.85
CA THR A 369 -51.22 28.04 -7.22
C THR A 369 -51.09 29.54 -6.94
N GLY A 370 -49.86 30.08 -7.01
CA GLY A 370 -49.56 31.51 -6.96
C GLY A 370 -49.62 32.16 -8.34
N ASN A 371 -50.29 33.29 -8.44
CA ASN A 371 -50.69 34.01 -9.65
C ASN A 371 -49.53 34.58 -10.53
N LYS A 372 -48.57 33.74 -10.97
CA LYS A 372 -47.55 34.07 -11.99
C LYS A 372 -47.20 32.86 -12.90
N PRO A 373 -48.08 32.49 -13.83
CA PRO A 373 -47.79 31.50 -14.86
C PRO A 373 -47.03 32.13 -16.04
N LYS A 374 -45.94 32.87 -15.79
CA LYS A 374 -45.15 33.49 -16.88
C LYS A 374 -43.98 32.64 -17.37
N TYR A 375 -43.50 31.70 -16.56
CA TYR A 375 -42.30 30.92 -16.89
C TYR A 375 -42.60 29.48 -17.35
N ILE A 376 -43.77 28.93 -17.04
CA ILE A 376 -44.21 27.59 -17.49
C ILE A 376 -44.78 27.63 -18.92
N VAL A 377 -45.20 28.82 -19.37
CA VAL A 377 -45.83 29.05 -20.68
C VAL A 377 -44.81 29.00 -21.83
N ASN A 378 -43.52 29.26 -21.57
CA ASN A 378 -42.51 29.24 -22.63
C ASN A 378 -41.99 27.84 -22.99
N SER A 379 -41.99 26.87 -22.07
CA SER A 379 -41.45 25.53 -22.31
C SER A 379 -42.42 24.58 -23.03
N CYS A 380 -43.73 24.77 -22.92
CA CYS A 380 -44.71 23.93 -23.61
C CYS A 380 -44.97 24.34 -25.08
N SER A 381 -44.35 25.42 -25.56
CA SER A 381 -44.56 25.97 -26.90
C SER A 381 -44.03 25.09 -28.04
N TYR A 382 -43.20 24.08 -27.74
CA TYR A 382 -42.62 23.16 -28.74
C TYR A 382 -43.37 21.84 -28.92
N ALA A 383 -44.27 21.45 -28.01
CA ALA A 383 -44.90 20.13 -28.03
C ALA A 383 -46.34 20.12 -28.59
N VAL A 384 -47.00 21.28 -28.62
CA VAL A 384 -48.42 21.36 -29.00
C VAL A 384 -48.64 22.57 -29.91
N ASN A 385 -49.28 22.37 -31.05
CA ASN A 385 -49.65 23.44 -31.98
C ASN A 385 -50.30 24.60 -31.20
N SER A 386 -49.85 25.82 -31.49
CA SER A 386 -50.21 27.09 -30.81
C SER A 386 -51.71 27.24 -30.51
N SER A 387 -52.59 26.69 -31.36
CA SER A 387 -54.04 26.71 -31.20
C SER A 387 -54.59 25.87 -30.04
N ASP A 388 -53.98 24.72 -29.74
CA ASP A 388 -54.44 23.83 -28.66
C ASP A 388 -53.89 24.26 -27.29
N PHE A 389 -52.73 24.95 -27.30
CA PHE A 389 -52.14 25.56 -26.12
C PHE A 389 -52.91 26.81 -25.64
N GLU A 390 -53.47 27.61 -26.56
CA GLU A 390 -54.39 28.71 -26.21
C GLU A 390 -55.67 28.21 -25.53
N ILE A 391 -56.19 27.05 -25.94
CA ILE A 391 -57.40 26.44 -25.34
C ILE A 391 -57.10 25.96 -23.91
N LEU A 392 -55.92 25.38 -23.68
CA LEU A 392 -55.47 24.98 -22.35
C LEU A 392 -55.30 26.20 -21.43
N CYS A 393 -54.70 27.28 -21.92
CA CYS A 393 -54.51 28.52 -21.15
C CYS A 393 -55.83 29.24 -20.83
N ARG A 394 -56.81 29.25 -21.75
CA ARG A 394 -58.16 29.81 -21.50
C ARG A 394 -58.96 29.01 -20.47
N ASN A 395 -58.78 27.70 -20.40
CA ASN A 395 -59.44 26.88 -19.38
C ASN A 395 -58.80 27.04 -17.98
N ILE A 396 -57.53 27.40 -17.91
CA ILE A 396 -56.82 27.70 -16.65
C ILE A 396 -57.20 29.09 -16.10
N GLN A 397 -57.49 30.06 -16.97
CA GLN A 397 -58.00 31.40 -16.60
C GLN A 397 -59.53 31.46 -16.75
N GLY A 398 -60.29 30.93 -15.78
CA GLY A 398 -61.74 30.91 -15.87
C GLY A 398 -62.39 32.29 -16.10
N ASP A 399 -63.03 32.49 -17.26
CA ASP A 399 -63.99 33.58 -17.51
C ASP A 399 -65.32 33.00 -18.01
N PRO A 400 -66.43 33.11 -17.25
CA PRO A 400 -67.67 32.37 -17.51
C PRO A 400 -68.67 33.03 -18.48
N ARG A 401 -68.28 34.01 -19.31
CA ARG A 401 -69.24 34.63 -20.26
C ARG A 401 -68.68 34.78 -21.66
N GLY A 402 -69.10 33.89 -22.55
CA GLY A 402 -68.79 33.96 -23.97
C GLY A 402 -69.32 35.21 -24.65
N ARG A 403 -68.44 35.91 -25.38
CA ARG A 403 -68.70 36.56 -26.67
C ARG A 403 -67.42 36.57 -27.51
N PRO A 404 -67.52 36.44 -28.85
CA PRO A 404 -66.36 36.52 -29.73
C PRO A 404 -66.03 38.00 -29.99
N THR A 405 -64.79 38.39 -29.72
CA THR A 405 -64.26 39.65 -30.23
C THR A 405 -63.13 39.31 -31.20
N ILE A 406 -63.48 39.35 -32.48
CA ILE A 406 -62.52 39.50 -33.58
C ILE A 406 -61.94 40.90 -33.47
N ILE A 407 -60.63 41.08 -33.65
CA ILE A 407 -60.00 42.14 -34.47
C ILE A 407 -58.49 41.84 -34.54
N THR A 408 -58.03 41.74 -35.80
CA THR A 408 -56.69 41.94 -36.43
C THR A 408 -55.41 41.80 -35.62
#